data_AF-A0A1I0A2Z9-F1
#
_entry.id   AF-A0A1I0A2Z9-F1
#
_cell.length_a   1.000
_cell.length_b   1.000
_cell.length_c   1.000
_cell.angle_alpha   90.00
_cell.angle_beta   90.00
_cell.angle_gamma   90.00
#
_symmetry.space_group_name_H-M   'P 1'
#
loop_
_entity.id
_entity.type
_entity.pdbx_description
1 polymer ?
#
loop_
_entity_poly.entity_id
_entity_poly.type
_entity_poly.pdbx_seq_one_letter_code
_entity_poly.pdbx_strand_id
1 'polypeptide(L)'
;MVPDRRAARSDTMQATPHTTTTRRRRAARLWCVSLATVALLAPATAATADGAAPTGDNRGGPPAGISNMVGTPIPPHATPENKPRFVAQFHVEIDNSTGGAIEHVALDGTRTVLGHVQRPATATVKANDGFWASKYSRAINGTAGHLLATSVYVLRSKVWPEESYDPLRYENFDPATGERDWTTSLLNIRPDRYIGADWGNWLADTIYTDIPGGSGIFGGKSSLPTGAPLSYFDEAKQDWSPIAEHFRANPDAAPPRKLRFTAYQPLVRNASPTYIEFENWAAGDTVAGKTHTKNGGIYVGYAKGAKRQVADVVQRVEGTGRFGGTEFAHVGQMDTNHPGAMTFSTSPYVGFSWDENVRGGFQIVPANHVKFLSNDLGQNSFMGRPQWLIVGPVGADPKRLFDKRYIIDGKPSFSPGWEAIAPVFGMYARTTFDPADLGQSTYFEVSYDYGKTWQLSPEFTGVHDPSTCQAANCPQNWTNIRVHLTYPDGP
;
A
#
# COMPACT_ATOMS: atom_id res chain seq x y z
N MET A 1 31.14 -41.64 43.76
CA MET A 1 30.17 -41.20 44.79
C MET A 1 29.21 -40.23 44.15
N VAL A 2 27.92 -40.56 44.23
CA VAL A 2 26.72 -39.78 43.88
C VAL A 2 26.40 -38.88 45.09
N PRO A 3 25.85 -37.63 44.95
CA PRO A 3 24.44 -37.35 44.63
C PRO A 3 24.28 -36.26 43.53
N ASP A 4 23.44 -36.36 42.51
CA ASP A 4 21.99 -36.65 42.37
C ASP A 4 21.04 -35.53 42.87
N ARG A 5 20.36 -34.86 41.92
CA ARG A 5 18.93 -34.48 42.03
C ARG A 5 18.33 -34.08 40.67
N ARG A 6 17.62 -35.06 40.10
CA ARG A 6 16.26 -35.01 39.51
C ARG A 6 15.97 -34.06 38.34
N ALA A 7 15.88 -34.66 37.16
CA ALA A 7 14.89 -34.35 36.13
C ALA A 7 13.95 -35.56 35.94
N ALA A 8 12.64 -35.30 35.90
CA ALA A 8 11.59 -36.19 35.39
C ALA A 8 10.60 -35.24 34.68
N ARG A 9 10.36 -35.33 33.35
CA ARG A 9 9.46 -36.27 32.63
C ARG A 9 8.07 -36.36 33.28
N SER A 10 6.95 -36.38 32.59
CA SER A 10 6.48 -36.25 31.19
C SER A 10 4.95 -36.09 31.34
N ASP A 11 4.18 -35.60 30.38
CA ASP A 11 3.46 -36.51 29.48
C ASP A 11 2.72 -35.77 28.36
N THR A 12 2.79 -36.46 27.23
CA THR A 12 2.05 -36.40 25.98
C THR A 12 0.53 -36.47 26.10
N MET A 13 -0.19 -35.75 25.23
CA MET A 13 -1.36 -36.24 24.49
C MET A 13 -1.42 -35.50 23.14
N GLN A 14 -0.98 -36.13 22.05
CA GLN A 14 -1.79 -36.95 21.12
C GLN A 14 -2.77 -36.14 20.26
N ALA A 15 -2.36 -35.97 19.00
CA ALA A 15 -3.20 -35.65 17.86
C ALA A 15 -4.13 -36.83 17.52
N THR A 16 -5.34 -36.52 17.08
CA THR A 16 -6.15 -37.38 16.20
C THR A 16 -6.89 -36.52 15.15
N PRO A 17 -7.28 -37.12 14.00
CA PRO A 17 -7.25 -36.46 12.71
C PRO A 17 -8.64 -36.06 12.19
N HIS A 18 -8.72 -34.97 11.43
CA HIS A 18 -9.89 -34.69 10.60
C HIS A 18 -9.57 -34.79 9.11
N THR A 19 -9.85 -35.98 8.59
CA THR A 19 -10.61 -36.24 7.36
C THR A 19 -10.38 -35.31 6.17
N THR A 20 -9.53 -35.79 5.27
CA THR A 20 -9.52 -35.48 3.84
C THR A 20 -10.91 -35.70 3.23
N THR A 21 -11.55 -34.63 2.76
CA THR A 21 -12.64 -34.73 1.78
C THR A 21 -12.08 -34.47 0.39
N THR A 22 -11.83 -35.58 -0.30
CA THR A 22 -11.63 -35.68 -1.74
C THR A 22 -12.85 -35.12 -2.47
N ARG A 23 -12.75 -33.92 -3.03
CA ARG A 23 -13.74 -33.45 -4.01
C ARG A 23 -13.43 -34.06 -5.37
N ARG A 24 -14.30 -35.00 -5.74
CA ARG A 24 -14.37 -35.74 -6.99
C ARG A 24 -14.19 -34.84 -8.21
N ARG A 25 -13.18 -35.18 -9.04
CA ARG A 25 -13.17 -34.90 -10.47
C ARG A 25 -14.40 -35.60 -11.09
N ARG A 26 -15.28 -34.83 -11.75
CA ARG A 26 -16.22 -35.37 -12.74
C ARG A 26 -15.69 -35.01 -14.12
N ALA A 27 -15.23 -36.03 -14.83
CA ALA A 27 -15.09 -36.03 -16.27
C ALA A 27 -16.43 -36.39 -16.92
N ALA A 28 -16.77 -35.70 -18.01
CA ALA A 28 -17.70 -36.03 -19.10
C ALA A 28 -18.17 -34.69 -19.72
N ARG A 29 -18.16 -34.41 -21.02
CA ARG A 29 -18.02 -35.23 -22.24
C ARG A 29 -17.69 -34.28 -23.41
N LEU A 30 -16.95 -34.78 -24.39
CA LEU A 30 -16.88 -34.25 -25.76
C LEU A 30 -18.28 -34.22 -26.38
N TRP A 31 -18.63 -33.14 -27.09
CA TRP A 31 -19.45 -33.16 -28.30
C TRP A 31 -18.89 -32.14 -29.30
N CYS A 32 -18.49 -32.63 -30.47
CA CYS A 32 -18.20 -31.84 -31.68
C CYS A 32 -19.52 -31.36 -32.30
N VAL A 33 -19.58 -30.13 -32.83
CA VAL A 33 -20.19 -29.81 -34.14
C VAL A 33 -19.51 -28.56 -34.72
N SER A 34 -18.98 -28.71 -35.94
CA SER A 34 -18.49 -27.65 -36.83
C SER A 34 -19.64 -27.02 -37.63
N LEU A 35 -19.52 -25.74 -38.02
CA LEU A 35 -20.07 -25.07 -39.22
C LEU A 35 -19.52 -23.62 -39.20
N ALA A 36 -18.50 -23.25 -39.97
CA ALA A 36 -18.49 -22.91 -41.40
C ALA A 36 -19.24 -21.60 -41.77
N THR A 37 -18.44 -20.55 -41.96
CA THR A 37 -18.41 -19.58 -43.07
C THR A 37 -19.64 -18.69 -43.35
N VAL A 38 -19.44 -17.36 -43.44
CA VAL A 38 -19.63 -16.53 -44.67
C VAL A 38 -18.87 -15.20 -44.49
N ALA A 39 -17.96 -14.94 -45.44
CA ALA A 39 -17.36 -13.64 -45.71
C ALA A 39 -18.26 -12.85 -46.67
N LEU A 40 -18.31 -11.53 -46.54
CA LEU A 40 -18.78 -10.63 -47.60
C LEU A 40 -17.91 -9.37 -47.64
N LEU A 41 -17.32 -9.17 -48.82
CA LEU A 41 -16.43 -8.09 -49.24
C LEU A 41 -17.24 -6.92 -49.83
N ALA A 42 -16.74 -5.70 -49.55
CA ALA A 42 -16.66 -4.51 -50.43
C ALA A 42 -17.98 -3.81 -50.86
N PRO A 43 -17.98 -2.48 -51.21
CA PRO A 43 -16.86 -1.72 -51.79
C PRO A 43 -16.57 -0.33 -51.22
N ALA A 44 -15.37 0.15 -51.59
CA ALA A 44 -14.89 1.50 -51.47
C ALA A 44 -15.64 2.47 -52.42
N THR A 45 -15.91 3.67 -51.95
CA THR A 45 -16.08 4.86 -52.79
C THR A 45 -15.31 6.03 -52.16
N ALA A 46 -14.56 6.72 -52.99
CA ALA A 46 -13.83 7.94 -52.65
C ALA A 46 -14.72 9.16 -52.88
N ALA A 47 -14.62 10.18 -52.01
CA ALA A 47 -14.39 11.58 -52.41
C ALA A 47 -14.60 12.58 -51.25
N THR A 48 -13.70 13.58 -51.27
CA THR A 48 -13.81 14.98 -50.83
C THR A 48 -13.81 15.35 -49.35
N ALA A 49 -12.81 16.18 -49.03
CA ALA A 49 -12.64 16.97 -47.83
C ALA A 49 -13.69 18.09 -47.75
N ASP A 50 -14.15 18.39 -46.53
CA ASP A 50 -14.22 19.75 -46.00
C ASP A 50 -14.52 19.73 -44.49
N GLY A 51 -13.96 20.71 -43.78
CA GLY A 51 -13.85 20.72 -42.33
C GLY A 51 -15.16 20.81 -41.56
N ALA A 52 -15.24 20.06 -40.46
CA ALA A 52 -16.08 20.36 -39.31
C ALA A 52 -15.53 19.59 -38.09
N ALA A 53 -15.53 20.26 -36.94
CA ALA A 53 -15.05 19.75 -35.65
C ALA A 53 -15.62 18.36 -35.31
N PRO A 54 -14.85 17.43 -34.71
CA PRO A 54 -15.42 16.17 -34.26
C PRO A 54 -16.17 16.39 -32.95
N THR A 55 -17.49 16.36 -33.10
CA THR A 55 -18.47 15.91 -32.11
C THR A 55 -18.00 14.66 -31.39
N GLY A 56 -18.25 14.62 -30.07
CA GLY A 56 -17.71 13.64 -29.14
C GLY A 56 -17.86 12.17 -29.55
N ASP A 57 -16.72 11.48 -29.56
CA ASP A 57 -16.63 10.03 -29.49
C ASP A 57 -16.46 9.64 -28.02
N ASN A 58 -17.46 8.93 -27.50
CA ASN A 58 -17.59 8.51 -26.11
C ASN A 58 -16.88 7.16 -25.92
N ARG A 59 -15.59 7.10 -26.25
CA ARG A 59 -14.71 5.97 -25.91
C ARG A 59 -13.93 6.36 -24.66
N GLY A 60 -14.26 5.71 -23.55
CA GLY A 60 -13.64 5.96 -22.25
C GLY A 60 -12.11 5.92 -22.34
N GLY A 61 -11.49 7.10 -22.26
CA GLY A 61 -10.07 7.21 -21.94
C GLY A 61 -9.80 6.59 -20.56
N PRO A 62 -8.56 6.11 -20.31
CA PRO A 62 -8.21 5.57 -19.01
C PRO A 62 -8.51 6.61 -17.92
N PRO A 63 -9.04 6.20 -16.76
CA PRO A 63 -9.35 7.13 -15.69
C PRO A 63 -8.10 7.93 -15.31
N ALA A 64 -8.19 9.25 -15.40
CA ALA A 64 -7.16 10.14 -14.86
C ALA A 64 -7.11 9.95 -13.33
N GLY A 65 -6.01 9.41 -12.82
CA GLY A 65 -5.77 9.19 -11.39
C GLY A 65 -4.99 7.89 -11.12
N ILE A 66 -4.64 7.67 -9.84
CA ILE A 66 -3.90 6.48 -9.40
C ILE A 66 -4.78 5.23 -9.22
N SER A 67 -6.07 5.27 -9.56
CA SER A 67 -6.91 4.09 -9.42
C SER A 67 -6.81 3.20 -10.65
N ASN A 68 -6.63 1.91 -10.44
CA ASN A 68 -6.68 0.88 -11.48
C ASN A 68 -8.07 0.26 -11.65
N MET A 69 -9.11 0.83 -11.03
CA MET A 69 -10.41 0.20 -10.88
C MET A 69 -11.39 0.56 -12.00
N VAL A 70 -12.05 -0.46 -12.55
CA VAL A 70 -13.18 -0.25 -13.44
C VAL A 70 -14.39 0.23 -12.63
N GLY A 71 -15.09 1.25 -13.14
CA GLY A 71 -16.39 1.67 -12.62
C GLY A 71 -16.41 2.22 -11.20
N THR A 72 -15.25 2.52 -10.60
CA THR A 72 -15.15 2.95 -9.21
C THR A 72 -14.70 4.42 -9.15
N PRO A 73 -15.63 5.38 -9.00
CA PRO A 73 -15.28 6.79 -8.97
C PRO A 73 -14.53 7.16 -7.70
N ILE A 74 -13.64 8.14 -7.82
CA ILE A 74 -13.04 8.82 -6.67
C ILE A 74 -14.17 9.52 -5.89
N PRO A 75 -14.27 9.36 -4.56
CA PRO A 75 -15.25 10.05 -3.75
C PRO A 75 -15.16 11.58 -3.94
N PRO A 76 -16.29 12.29 -4.01
CA PRO A 76 -16.30 13.74 -4.23
C PRO A 76 -15.43 14.52 -3.22
N HIS A 77 -15.46 14.10 -1.95
CA HIS A 77 -14.71 14.74 -0.87
C HIS A 77 -13.18 14.68 -1.02
N ALA A 78 -12.67 13.63 -1.67
CA ALA A 78 -11.23 13.41 -1.91
C ALA A 78 -10.79 13.80 -3.34
N THR A 79 -11.71 14.29 -4.18
CA THR A 79 -11.42 14.55 -5.61
C THR A 79 -10.26 15.53 -5.81
N PRO A 80 -10.15 16.67 -5.09
CA PRO A 80 -9.02 17.59 -5.29
C PRO A 80 -7.66 16.96 -4.97
N GLU A 81 -7.60 16.11 -3.95
CA GLU A 81 -6.39 15.40 -3.52
C GLU A 81 -6.00 14.28 -4.50
N ASN A 82 -6.91 13.87 -5.38
CA ASN A 82 -6.62 12.86 -6.41
C ASN A 82 -6.51 13.47 -7.82
N LYS A 83 -6.62 14.80 -7.92
CA LYS A 83 -6.30 15.60 -9.12
C LYS A 83 -5.35 16.75 -8.79
N PRO A 84 -4.23 16.52 -8.09
CA PRO A 84 -3.26 17.58 -7.82
C PRO A 84 -2.41 17.84 -9.07
N ARG A 85 -1.68 18.95 -9.05
CA ARG A 85 -0.52 19.14 -9.93
C ARG A 85 0.69 18.48 -9.27
N PHE A 86 1.46 17.69 -10.03
CA PHE A 86 2.73 17.14 -9.53
C PHE A 86 3.91 17.98 -9.96
N VAL A 87 4.86 18.13 -9.05
CA VAL A 87 6.18 18.71 -9.32
C VAL A 87 7.20 17.60 -9.08
N ALA A 88 7.99 17.27 -10.10
CA ALA A 88 9.08 16.31 -9.93
C ALA A 88 10.08 16.87 -8.90
N GLN A 89 10.72 15.99 -8.12
CA GLN A 89 11.74 16.39 -7.14
C GLN A 89 13.09 15.75 -7.41
N PHE A 90 13.10 14.43 -7.64
CA PHE A 90 14.32 13.68 -7.92
C PHE A 90 13.98 12.32 -8.52
N HIS A 91 15.01 11.61 -8.95
CA HIS A 91 14.93 10.20 -9.32
C HIS A 91 15.72 9.33 -8.35
N VAL A 92 15.27 8.08 -8.20
CA VAL A 92 16.09 7.00 -7.65
C VAL A 92 16.40 6.06 -8.80
N GLU A 93 17.68 5.97 -9.18
CA GLU A 93 18.16 5.08 -10.24
C GLU A 93 18.86 3.87 -9.63
N ILE A 94 18.63 2.70 -10.21
CA ILE A 94 19.17 1.42 -9.74
C ILE A 94 19.79 0.69 -10.94
N ASP A 95 21.07 0.33 -10.82
CA ASP A 95 21.69 -0.70 -11.67
C ASP A 95 21.48 -2.08 -11.01
N ASN A 96 20.49 -2.82 -11.48
CA ASN A 96 20.14 -4.20 -11.10
C ASN A 96 21.21 -5.19 -11.60
N SER A 97 22.42 -5.04 -11.11
CA SER A 97 23.55 -5.95 -11.30
C SER A 97 24.36 -6.00 -10.01
N THR A 98 25.09 -7.10 -9.77
CA THR A 98 25.95 -7.19 -8.58
C THR A 98 26.99 -6.07 -8.58
N GLY A 99 27.04 -5.29 -7.48
CA GLY A 99 27.86 -4.09 -7.33
C GLY A 99 27.31 -2.84 -8.03
N GLY A 100 26.15 -2.95 -8.69
CA GLY A 100 25.50 -1.82 -9.36
C GLY A 100 25.05 -0.75 -8.35
N ALA A 101 25.22 0.52 -8.72
CA ALA A 101 24.88 1.63 -7.84
C ALA A 101 23.36 1.81 -7.69
N ILE A 102 22.95 2.24 -6.50
CA ILE A 102 21.66 2.83 -6.21
C ILE A 102 21.89 4.30 -5.92
N GLU A 103 21.34 5.17 -6.75
CA GLU A 103 21.66 6.61 -6.76
C GLU A 103 20.41 7.45 -6.54
N HIS A 104 20.56 8.50 -5.74
CA HIS A 104 19.73 9.68 -5.83
C HIS A 104 20.21 10.51 -7.02
N VAL A 105 19.29 10.93 -7.89
CA VAL A 105 19.59 11.81 -9.03
C VAL A 105 18.69 13.03 -8.95
N ALA A 106 19.28 14.18 -8.63
CA ALA A 106 18.60 15.46 -8.62
C ALA A 106 18.18 15.86 -10.04
N LEU A 107 17.22 16.78 -10.17
CA LEU A 107 16.71 17.21 -11.49
C LEU A 107 17.73 17.94 -12.35
N ASP A 108 18.79 18.50 -11.75
CA ASP A 108 19.92 19.09 -12.47
C ASP A 108 20.94 18.05 -12.97
N GLY A 109 20.72 16.76 -12.64
CA GLY A 109 21.59 15.65 -13.01
C GLY A 109 22.65 15.31 -11.96
N THR A 110 22.74 16.03 -10.84
CA THR A 110 23.64 15.69 -9.73
C THR A 110 23.30 14.31 -9.18
N ARG A 111 24.34 13.47 -9.01
CA ARG A 111 24.19 12.09 -8.54
C ARG A 111 24.81 11.91 -7.16
N THR A 112 24.10 11.21 -6.28
CA THR A 112 24.59 10.79 -4.97
C THR A 112 24.35 9.30 -4.81
N VAL A 113 25.44 8.54 -4.65
CA VAL A 113 25.35 7.10 -4.38
C VAL A 113 24.79 6.89 -2.98
N LEU A 114 23.68 6.16 -2.89
CA LEU A 114 23.02 5.80 -1.64
C LEU A 114 23.48 4.43 -1.12
N GLY A 115 23.86 3.54 -2.03
CA GLY A 115 24.35 2.19 -1.75
C GLY A 115 24.52 1.40 -3.05
N HIS A 116 24.69 0.09 -2.91
CA HIS A 116 24.93 -0.84 -4.01
C HIS A 116 24.02 -2.06 -3.93
N VAL A 117 23.75 -2.65 -5.09
CA VAL A 117 23.07 -3.93 -5.24
C VAL A 117 24.03 -5.05 -4.88
N GLN A 118 23.74 -5.76 -3.79
CA GLN A 118 24.46 -6.96 -3.38
C GLN A 118 24.04 -8.16 -4.24
N ARG A 119 22.74 -8.26 -4.53
CA ARG A 119 22.19 -9.28 -5.40
C ARG A 119 21.06 -8.74 -6.27
N PRO A 120 21.15 -8.91 -7.61
CA PRO A 120 20.11 -8.46 -8.51
C PRO A 120 18.88 -9.37 -8.44
N ALA A 121 17.72 -8.80 -8.74
CA ALA A 121 16.53 -9.58 -9.05
C ALA A 121 16.65 -10.19 -10.45
N THR A 122 16.27 -11.46 -10.58
CA THR A 122 16.32 -12.23 -11.82
C THR A 122 14.93 -12.66 -12.31
N ALA A 123 13.89 -12.44 -11.51
CA ALA A 123 12.51 -12.75 -11.83
C ALA A 123 11.57 -11.73 -11.16
N THR A 124 10.27 -11.92 -11.32
CA THR A 124 9.21 -11.24 -10.56
C THR A 124 8.37 -12.28 -9.83
N VAL A 125 7.52 -11.84 -8.89
CA VAL A 125 6.63 -12.73 -8.14
C VAL A 125 5.18 -12.31 -8.24
N LYS A 126 4.26 -13.28 -8.36
CA LYS A 126 2.82 -13.02 -8.26
C LYS A 126 2.47 -12.56 -6.84
N ALA A 127 1.68 -11.49 -6.73
CA ALA A 127 1.17 -11.01 -5.46
C ALA A 127 0.34 -12.10 -4.75
N ASN A 128 0.55 -12.24 -3.44
CA ASN A 128 -0.24 -13.14 -2.61
C ASN A 128 -1.47 -12.42 -2.02
N ASP A 129 -2.29 -13.16 -1.29
CA ASP A 129 -3.52 -12.65 -0.66
C ASP A 129 -3.29 -11.47 0.29
N GLY A 130 -2.13 -11.42 0.96
CA GLY A 130 -1.75 -10.28 1.82
C GLY A 130 -1.48 -8.98 1.05
N PHE A 131 -1.28 -9.06 -0.27
CA PHE A 131 -1.12 -7.93 -1.18
C PHE A 131 -2.29 -7.79 -2.14
N TRP A 132 -3.50 -8.22 -1.74
CA TRP A 132 -4.70 -8.08 -2.57
C TRP A 132 -4.97 -6.63 -3.00
N ALA A 133 -4.64 -5.64 -2.17
CA ALA A 133 -4.83 -4.23 -2.52
C ALA A 133 -3.97 -3.76 -3.71
N SER A 134 -2.97 -4.55 -4.13
CA SER A 134 -2.15 -4.29 -5.32
C SER A 134 -2.94 -4.15 -6.62
N LYS A 135 -4.17 -4.67 -6.66
CA LYS A 135 -5.04 -4.59 -7.82
C LYS A 135 -5.57 -3.19 -8.09
N TYR A 136 -5.53 -2.31 -7.08
CA TYR A 136 -6.32 -1.08 -7.04
C TYR A 136 -5.56 0.17 -7.45
N SER A 137 -4.22 0.12 -7.54
CA SER A 137 -3.36 1.28 -7.77
C SER A 137 -2.66 1.31 -9.13
N ARG A 138 -2.32 2.53 -9.56
CA ARG A 138 -1.50 2.93 -10.71
C ARG A 138 -0.49 3.98 -10.29
N ALA A 139 0.48 4.23 -11.15
CA ALA A 139 1.38 5.38 -11.04
C ALA A 139 0.60 6.71 -11.14
N ILE A 140 1.17 7.77 -10.58
CA ILE A 140 0.58 9.12 -10.68
C ILE A 140 0.47 9.66 -12.11
N ASN A 141 1.26 9.13 -13.05
CA ASN A 141 1.23 9.47 -14.47
C ASN A 141 0.33 8.52 -15.29
N GLY A 142 -0.43 7.64 -14.63
CA GLY A 142 -1.39 6.72 -15.25
C GLY A 142 -0.79 5.39 -15.73
N THR A 143 0.53 5.20 -15.68
CA THR A 143 1.16 3.93 -16.04
C THR A 143 0.85 2.85 -14.99
N ALA A 144 0.86 1.58 -15.39
CA ALA A 144 0.60 0.49 -14.47
C ALA A 144 1.77 0.22 -13.52
N GLY A 145 3.00 0.42 -14.01
CA GLY A 145 4.22 0.16 -13.28
C GLY A 145 4.60 1.27 -12.31
N HIS A 146 4.64 0.97 -11.01
CA HIS A 146 4.87 1.94 -9.94
C HIS A 146 5.33 1.31 -8.63
N LEU A 147 5.86 2.13 -7.73
CA LEU A 147 6.06 1.77 -6.34
C LEU A 147 4.70 1.58 -5.65
N LEU A 148 4.36 0.33 -5.38
CA LEU A 148 3.10 -0.06 -4.78
C LEU A 148 3.13 0.12 -3.25
N ALA A 149 4.24 -0.26 -2.62
CA ALA A 149 4.45 -0.14 -1.18
C ALA A 149 5.80 0.50 -0.91
N THR A 150 5.80 1.55 -0.09
CA THR A 150 7.01 2.11 0.51
C THR A 150 7.08 1.66 1.96
N SER A 151 8.22 1.17 2.41
CA SER A 151 8.47 0.94 3.84
C SER A 151 9.90 1.26 4.22
N VAL A 152 10.18 1.31 5.52
CA VAL A 152 11.55 1.46 6.04
C VAL A 152 12.39 0.19 5.88
N TYR A 153 11.92 -0.83 5.17
CA TYR A 153 12.64 -2.09 5.03
C TYR A 153 12.37 -2.91 3.77
N VAL A 154 11.34 -2.56 3.00
CA VAL A 154 11.02 -3.19 1.73
C VAL A 154 10.30 -2.21 0.83
N LEU A 155 10.78 -2.07 -0.40
CA LEU A 155 10.01 -1.46 -1.47
C LEU A 155 9.38 -2.58 -2.29
N ARG A 156 8.07 -2.49 -2.55
CA ARG A 156 7.39 -3.40 -3.46
C ARG A 156 6.82 -2.62 -4.62
N SER A 157 7.14 -3.04 -5.84
CA SER A 157 6.70 -2.37 -7.06
C SER A 157 5.80 -3.27 -7.87
N LYS A 158 4.64 -2.75 -8.29
CA LYS A 158 3.85 -3.38 -9.34
C LYS A 158 4.57 -3.14 -10.67
N VAL A 159 4.79 -4.20 -11.45
CA VAL A 159 5.37 -4.08 -12.80
C VAL A 159 4.41 -4.51 -13.90
N TRP A 160 3.43 -5.36 -13.58
CA TRP A 160 2.40 -5.89 -14.48
C TRP A 160 1.19 -6.35 -13.63
N PRO A 161 -0.06 -6.49 -14.12
CA PRO A 161 -0.59 -6.19 -15.47
C PRO A 161 -1.01 -4.73 -15.71
N GLU A 162 -1.20 -4.36 -16.98
CA GLU A 162 -1.63 -3.02 -17.42
C GLU A 162 -3.14 -2.80 -17.38
N GLU A 163 -3.92 -3.88 -17.37
CA GLU A 163 -5.37 -3.86 -17.42
C GLU A 163 -5.97 -3.33 -16.11
N SER A 164 -7.14 -2.69 -16.22
CA SER A 164 -7.93 -2.31 -15.05
C SER A 164 -8.59 -3.52 -14.40
N TYR A 165 -8.70 -3.50 -13.08
CA TYR A 165 -9.33 -4.55 -12.29
C TYR A 165 -10.82 -4.24 -12.06
N ASP A 166 -11.69 -5.24 -12.23
CA ASP A 166 -13.12 -5.13 -11.95
C ASP A 166 -13.47 -5.77 -10.58
N PRO A 167 -13.83 -4.98 -9.56
CA PRO A 167 -14.15 -5.51 -8.23
C PRO A 167 -15.46 -6.30 -8.18
N LEU A 168 -16.36 -6.12 -9.14
CA LEU A 168 -17.61 -6.88 -9.20
C LEU A 168 -17.42 -8.30 -9.73
N ARG A 169 -16.26 -8.57 -10.35
CA ARG A 169 -15.88 -9.88 -10.90
C ARG A 169 -14.73 -10.51 -10.12
N TYR A 170 -14.58 -10.17 -8.85
CA TYR A 170 -13.44 -10.58 -8.01
C TYR A 170 -13.24 -12.10 -7.94
N GLU A 171 -14.30 -12.88 -8.13
CA GLU A 171 -14.25 -14.34 -8.11
C GLU A 171 -13.71 -14.96 -9.42
N ASN A 172 -13.78 -14.25 -10.57
CA ASN A 172 -13.47 -14.75 -11.92
C ASN A 172 -12.99 -13.62 -12.86
N PHE A 173 -11.82 -13.02 -12.62
CA PHE A 173 -11.31 -11.98 -13.52
C PHE A 173 -9.89 -12.26 -14.00
N ASP A 174 -9.81 -12.65 -15.27
CA ASP A 174 -8.77 -12.35 -16.25
C ASP A 174 -9.55 -11.94 -17.52
N PRO A 175 -9.40 -10.71 -18.04
CA PRO A 175 -10.16 -10.24 -19.19
C PRO A 175 -9.87 -11.02 -20.49
N ALA A 176 -8.76 -11.76 -20.57
CA ALA A 176 -8.39 -12.56 -21.74
C ALA A 176 -8.89 -14.00 -21.68
N THR A 177 -8.98 -14.61 -20.48
CA THR A 177 -9.21 -16.07 -20.33
C THR A 177 -10.41 -16.43 -19.46
N GLY A 178 -10.92 -15.50 -18.64
CA GLY A 178 -12.02 -15.75 -17.71
C GLY A 178 -11.65 -16.59 -16.48
N GLU A 179 -10.38 -16.88 -16.25
CA GLU A 179 -9.88 -17.55 -15.04
C GLU A 179 -9.48 -16.57 -13.92
N ARG A 180 -9.06 -17.08 -12.75
CA ARG A 180 -8.63 -16.30 -11.56
C ARG A 180 -7.35 -15.44 -11.77
N ASP A 181 -6.86 -15.25 -12.99
CA ASP A 181 -5.45 -14.94 -13.27
C ASP A 181 -5.09 -13.45 -13.30
N TRP A 182 -5.98 -12.51 -12.97
CA TRP A 182 -5.57 -11.13 -12.68
C TRP A 182 -4.87 -11.08 -11.31
N THR A 183 -3.56 -11.31 -11.34
CA THR A 183 -2.65 -11.17 -10.19
C THR A 183 -1.50 -10.25 -10.55
N THR A 184 -1.26 -9.26 -9.71
CA THR A 184 -0.16 -8.32 -9.89
C THR A 184 1.18 -9.04 -9.85
N SER A 185 2.06 -8.75 -10.81
CA SER A 185 3.47 -9.13 -10.76
C SER A 185 4.27 -8.06 -10.03
N LEU A 186 5.11 -8.50 -9.09
CA LEU A 186 5.84 -7.65 -8.17
C LEU A 186 7.36 -7.79 -8.34
N LEU A 187 8.04 -6.66 -8.21
CA LEU A 187 9.49 -6.54 -8.05
C LEU A 187 9.79 -5.91 -6.69
N ASN A 188 10.68 -6.52 -5.92
CA ASN A 188 10.96 -6.11 -4.55
C ASN A 188 12.39 -5.56 -4.41
N ILE A 189 12.60 -4.67 -3.44
CA ILE A 189 13.93 -4.19 -3.03
C ILE A 189 14.00 -4.27 -1.51
N ARG A 190 15.06 -4.86 -0.96
CA ARG A 190 15.26 -5.05 0.49
C ARG A 190 16.71 -4.82 0.92
N PRO A 191 16.96 -4.39 2.17
CA PRO A 191 18.28 -4.51 2.78
C PRO A 191 18.73 -5.98 2.83
N ASP A 192 20.01 -6.26 2.63
CA ASP A 192 20.59 -7.60 2.63
C ASP A 192 20.42 -8.34 3.97
N ARG A 193 20.44 -7.60 5.10
CA ARG A 193 20.20 -8.10 6.45
C ARG A 193 18.87 -8.84 6.61
N TYR A 194 17.93 -8.67 5.67
CA TYR A 194 16.67 -9.40 5.62
C TYR A 194 16.76 -10.80 5.03
N ILE A 195 17.91 -11.24 4.51
CA ILE A 195 18.07 -12.62 4.02
C ILE A 195 17.68 -13.65 5.08
N GLY A 196 17.93 -13.34 6.35
CA GLY A 196 17.50 -14.18 7.45
C GLY A 196 15.98 -14.39 7.46
N ALA A 197 15.20 -13.34 7.20
CA ALA A 197 13.73 -13.38 7.18
C ALA A 197 13.20 -14.29 6.07
N ASP A 198 14.02 -14.49 5.05
CA ASP A 198 13.80 -15.43 3.95
C ASP A 198 14.50 -16.79 4.24
N TRP A 199 14.73 -17.12 5.52
CA TRP A 199 15.41 -18.34 6.01
C TRP A 199 16.80 -18.57 5.40
N GLY A 200 17.55 -17.48 5.18
CA GLY A 200 18.87 -17.52 4.56
C GLY A 200 18.82 -17.69 3.04
N ASN A 201 17.63 -17.64 2.42
CA ASN A 201 17.47 -17.78 0.98
C ASN A 201 17.36 -16.42 0.32
N TRP A 202 18.06 -16.29 -0.80
CA TRP A 202 17.87 -15.16 -1.69
C TRP A 202 16.68 -15.42 -2.61
N LEU A 203 15.73 -14.49 -2.62
CA LEU A 203 14.57 -14.55 -3.49
C LEU A 203 14.90 -13.99 -4.88
N ALA A 204 14.44 -14.66 -5.94
CA ALA A 204 14.69 -14.26 -7.32
C ALA A 204 14.00 -12.95 -7.71
N ASP A 205 12.92 -12.58 -7.02
CA ASP A 205 12.12 -11.37 -7.24
C ASP A 205 12.60 -10.13 -6.47
N THR A 206 13.71 -10.25 -5.73
CA THR A 206 14.18 -9.21 -4.82
C THR A 206 15.58 -8.73 -5.19
N ILE A 207 15.71 -7.41 -5.34
CA ILE A 207 16.99 -6.70 -5.36
C ILE A 207 17.42 -6.54 -3.90
N TYR A 208 18.54 -7.16 -3.51
CA TYR A 208 19.11 -6.98 -2.19
C TYR A 208 20.23 -5.93 -2.23
N THR A 209 20.25 -5.03 -1.26
CA THR A 209 21.18 -3.90 -1.20
C THR A 209 21.85 -3.78 0.17
N ASP A 210 23.01 -3.13 0.21
CA ASP A 210 23.70 -2.74 1.44
C ASP A 210 23.07 -1.51 2.13
N ILE A 211 22.05 -0.88 1.55
CA ILE A 211 21.33 0.23 2.19
C ILE A 211 20.59 -0.28 3.44
N PRO A 212 20.90 0.22 4.64
CA PRO A 212 20.18 -0.13 5.85
C PRO A 212 18.71 0.31 5.76
N GLY A 213 17.79 -0.56 6.17
CA GLY A 213 16.43 -0.12 6.50
C GLY A 213 16.42 0.97 7.57
N GLY A 214 15.48 1.90 7.48
CA GLY A 214 15.47 3.16 8.22
C GLY A 214 16.29 4.29 7.56
N SER A 215 16.97 4.05 6.44
CA SER A 215 17.87 5.02 5.80
C SER A 215 17.77 5.03 4.27
N GLY A 216 18.36 6.03 3.61
CA GLY A 216 18.39 6.12 2.15
C GLY A 216 16.99 6.10 1.52
N ILE A 217 16.73 5.09 0.67
CA ILE A 217 15.41 4.85 0.05
C ILE A 217 14.39 4.20 1.00
N PHE A 218 14.84 3.72 2.17
CA PHE A 218 14.07 3.03 3.20
C PHE A 218 13.84 3.89 4.45
N GLY A 219 13.43 5.15 4.31
CA GLY A 219 13.15 6.05 5.44
C GLY A 219 14.09 7.25 5.54
N GLY A 220 15.06 7.39 4.64
CA GLY A 220 15.87 8.61 4.51
C GLY A 220 15.24 9.68 3.61
N LYS A 221 16.03 10.70 3.27
CA LYS A 221 15.60 11.82 2.39
C LYS A 221 15.29 11.40 0.95
N SER A 222 15.80 10.25 0.51
CA SER A 222 15.50 9.66 -0.82
C SER A 222 14.31 8.70 -0.81
N SER A 223 13.53 8.64 0.28
CA SER A 223 12.34 7.78 0.35
C SER A 223 11.30 8.21 -0.66
N LEU A 224 10.70 7.22 -1.31
CA LEU A 224 9.71 7.41 -2.37
C LEU A 224 8.28 7.28 -1.81
N PRO A 225 7.31 8.06 -2.33
CA PRO A 225 5.91 7.86 -2.01
C PRO A 225 5.31 6.69 -2.81
N THR A 226 4.23 6.09 -2.30
CA THR A 226 3.42 5.14 -3.08
C THR A 226 2.88 5.80 -4.34
N GLY A 227 2.81 5.08 -5.45
CA GLY A 227 2.42 5.64 -6.76
C GLY A 227 3.56 6.32 -7.53
N ALA A 228 4.79 6.37 -6.99
CA ALA A 228 5.96 6.81 -7.75
C ALA A 228 6.12 5.94 -9.02
N PRO A 229 6.10 6.54 -10.24
CA PRO A 229 6.21 5.77 -11.47
C PRO A 229 7.53 5.02 -11.54
N LEU A 230 7.49 3.77 -12.01
CA LEU A 230 8.66 2.96 -12.27
C LEU A 230 8.90 2.84 -13.78
N SER A 231 10.14 3.07 -14.19
CA SER A 231 10.59 3.03 -15.57
C SER A 231 11.86 2.20 -15.70
N TYR A 232 12.15 1.73 -16.91
CA TYR A 232 13.40 1.07 -17.27
C TYR A 232 14.06 1.81 -18.43
N PHE A 233 15.38 1.69 -18.53
CA PHE A 233 16.10 2.20 -19.69
C PHE A 233 15.95 1.22 -20.85
N ASP A 234 15.27 1.64 -21.91
CA ASP A 234 15.09 0.87 -23.13
C ASP A 234 16.30 1.12 -24.04
N GLU A 235 17.20 0.14 -24.13
CA GLU A 235 18.41 0.23 -24.95
C GLU A 235 18.11 0.38 -26.45
N ALA A 236 16.97 -0.11 -26.94
CA ALA A 236 16.61 0.06 -28.35
C ALA A 236 16.14 1.49 -28.66
N LYS A 237 15.44 2.13 -27.72
CA LYS A 237 14.98 3.52 -27.85
C LYS A 237 15.99 4.55 -27.36
N GLN A 238 17.01 4.12 -26.59
CA GLN A 238 17.94 4.98 -25.85
C GLN A 238 17.21 5.99 -24.94
N ASP A 239 16.11 5.55 -24.31
CA ASP A 239 15.26 6.39 -23.46
C ASP A 239 14.57 5.59 -22.35
N TRP A 240 14.04 6.29 -21.35
CA TRP A 240 13.29 5.70 -20.25
C TRP A 240 11.85 5.40 -20.67
N SER A 241 11.47 4.13 -20.59
CA SER A 241 10.11 3.65 -20.89
C SER A 241 9.41 3.15 -19.62
N PRO A 242 8.07 3.22 -19.53
CA PRO A 242 7.32 2.64 -18.42
C PRO A 242 7.65 1.14 -18.25
N ILE A 243 7.90 0.70 -17.02
CA ILE A 243 8.34 -0.69 -16.75
C ILE A 243 7.37 -1.75 -17.26
N ALA A 244 6.06 -1.45 -17.30
CA ALA A 244 5.07 -2.40 -17.77
C ALA A 244 5.24 -2.75 -19.26
N GLU A 245 5.86 -1.88 -20.08
CA GLU A 245 6.15 -2.19 -21.48
C GLU A 245 7.14 -3.36 -21.63
N HIS A 246 8.12 -3.47 -20.72
CA HIS A 246 9.10 -4.56 -20.69
C HIS A 246 8.43 -5.92 -20.49
N PHE A 247 7.40 -5.97 -19.64
CA PHE A 247 6.70 -7.20 -19.27
C PHE A 247 5.49 -7.51 -20.18
N ARG A 248 5.11 -6.61 -21.09
CA ARG A 248 3.92 -6.76 -21.93
C ARG A 248 3.96 -7.98 -22.84
N ALA A 249 5.11 -8.22 -23.48
CA ALA A 249 5.27 -9.35 -24.39
C ALA A 249 5.60 -10.66 -23.65
N ASN A 250 6.23 -10.55 -22.48
CA ASN A 250 6.59 -11.68 -21.63
C ASN A 250 6.49 -11.27 -20.15
N PRO A 251 5.38 -11.58 -19.47
CA PRO A 251 5.20 -11.27 -18.05
C PRO A 251 6.22 -11.93 -17.12
N ASP A 252 6.88 -13.00 -17.58
CA ASP A 252 7.91 -13.75 -16.83
C ASP A 252 9.34 -13.33 -17.21
N ALA A 253 9.52 -12.24 -17.98
CA ALA A 253 10.83 -11.72 -18.31
C ALA A 253 11.65 -11.37 -17.05
N ALA A 254 12.97 -11.52 -17.11
CA ALA A 254 13.84 -11.03 -16.05
C ALA A 254 13.71 -9.49 -15.93
N PRO A 255 13.76 -8.91 -14.72
CA PRO A 255 13.77 -7.46 -14.55
C PRO A 255 14.93 -6.81 -15.31
N PRO A 256 14.73 -5.64 -15.94
CA PRO A 256 15.76 -4.98 -16.72
C PRO A 256 16.89 -4.46 -15.81
N ARG A 257 18.05 -4.22 -16.42
CA ARG A 257 19.26 -3.79 -15.70
C ARG A 257 19.11 -2.41 -15.07
N LYS A 258 18.62 -1.40 -15.81
CA LYS A 258 18.50 -0.03 -15.31
C LYS A 258 17.06 0.29 -14.97
N LEU A 259 16.80 0.62 -13.71
CA LEU A 259 15.48 0.99 -13.20
C LEU A 259 15.51 2.43 -12.68
N ARG A 260 14.39 3.14 -12.83
CA ARG A 260 14.23 4.51 -12.32
C ARG A 260 12.86 4.71 -11.72
N PHE A 261 12.83 5.11 -10.46
CA PHE A 261 11.66 5.72 -9.82
C PHE A 261 11.75 7.24 -9.89
N THR A 262 10.61 7.91 -10.01
CA THR A 262 10.57 9.38 -9.94
C THR A 262 9.71 9.83 -8.76
N ALA A 263 10.29 10.64 -7.89
CA ALA A 263 9.61 11.25 -6.76
C ALA A 263 8.91 12.54 -7.20
N TYR A 264 7.70 12.74 -6.69
CA TYR A 264 6.92 13.94 -6.94
C TYR A 264 6.37 14.53 -5.64
N GLN A 265 6.24 15.85 -5.65
CA GLN A 265 5.51 16.63 -4.67
C GLN A 265 4.11 16.94 -5.20
N PRO A 266 3.04 16.66 -4.44
CA PRO A 266 1.68 17.02 -4.79
C PRO A 266 1.38 18.48 -4.46
N LEU A 267 0.73 19.19 -5.38
CA LEU A 267 0.18 20.53 -5.17
C LEU A 267 -1.33 20.50 -5.44
N VAL A 268 -2.10 20.50 -4.36
CA VAL A 268 -3.56 20.64 -4.40
C VAL A 268 -3.88 22.11 -4.26
N ARG A 269 -4.50 22.71 -5.28
CA ARG A 269 -4.85 24.16 -5.27
C ARG A 269 -3.65 25.06 -4.91
N ASN A 270 -2.48 24.75 -5.48
CA ASN A 270 -1.21 25.47 -5.28
C ASN A 270 -0.57 25.33 -3.88
N ALA A 271 -0.99 24.36 -3.06
CA ALA A 271 -0.32 24.04 -1.81
C ALA A 271 -0.12 22.53 -1.65
N SER A 272 0.99 22.13 -1.06
CA SER A 272 1.16 20.73 -0.62
C SER A 272 0.45 20.52 0.71
N PRO A 273 -0.22 19.36 0.89
CA PRO A 273 -0.69 18.93 2.20
C PRO A 273 0.47 18.81 3.18
N THR A 274 0.29 19.33 4.39
CA THR A 274 1.29 19.30 5.46
C THR A 274 0.96 18.30 6.55
N TYR A 275 -0.31 17.88 6.67
CA TYR A 275 -0.69 16.81 7.58
C TYR A 275 -2.00 16.13 7.18
N ILE A 276 -2.22 14.94 7.74
CA ILE A 276 -3.50 14.23 7.75
C ILE A 276 -3.93 14.08 9.21
N GLU A 277 -5.13 14.51 9.56
CA GLU A 277 -5.66 14.43 10.92
C GLU A 277 -6.84 13.46 10.96
N PHE A 278 -6.82 12.55 11.92
CA PHE A 278 -7.82 11.54 12.16
C PHE A 278 -8.50 11.84 13.50
N GLU A 279 -9.80 12.04 13.47
CA GLU A 279 -10.64 12.01 14.67
C GLU A 279 -10.86 10.53 15.06
N ASN A 280 -10.27 10.09 16.17
CA ASN A 280 -10.13 8.67 16.53
C ASN A 280 -11.38 8.13 17.27
N TRP A 281 -12.52 8.12 16.58
CA TRP A 281 -13.78 7.54 17.06
C TRP A 281 -14.69 7.17 15.88
N ALA A 282 -15.53 6.15 16.08
CA ALA A 282 -16.69 5.86 15.25
C ALA A 282 -17.99 6.33 15.95
N ALA A 283 -19.10 6.39 15.21
CA ALA A 283 -20.40 6.67 15.81
C ALA A 283 -20.78 5.59 16.83
N GLY A 284 -21.12 6.01 18.05
CA GLY A 284 -21.42 5.16 19.20
C GLY A 284 -20.30 5.08 20.23
N ASP A 285 -19.07 5.41 19.85
CA ASP A 285 -17.93 5.35 20.75
C ASP A 285 -18.01 6.43 21.84
N THR A 286 -17.48 6.09 23.02
CA THR A 286 -17.23 7.06 24.09
C THR A 286 -15.72 7.23 24.26
N VAL A 287 -15.21 8.39 23.90
CA VAL A 287 -13.77 8.73 23.98
C VAL A 287 -13.64 9.94 24.89
N ALA A 288 -12.65 9.95 25.79
CA ALA A 288 -12.39 11.06 26.72
C ALA A 288 -13.68 11.64 27.36
N GLY A 289 -14.57 10.77 27.85
CA GLY A 289 -15.81 11.11 28.56
C GLY A 289 -16.97 11.62 27.69
N LYS A 290 -16.85 11.59 26.37
CA LYS A 290 -17.91 12.05 25.44
C LYS A 290 -18.33 10.93 24.51
N THR A 291 -19.64 10.68 24.43
CA THR A 291 -20.21 9.76 23.43
C THR A 291 -20.42 10.50 22.11
N HIS A 292 -19.97 9.91 21.01
CA HIS A 292 -20.04 10.50 19.67
C HIS A 292 -21.20 9.91 18.87
N THR A 293 -22.07 10.78 18.34
CA THR A 293 -23.22 10.36 17.51
C THR A 293 -22.90 10.26 16.02
N LYS A 294 -21.70 10.68 15.62
CA LYS A 294 -21.18 10.64 14.25
C LYS A 294 -19.76 10.09 14.27
N ASN A 295 -19.36 9.49 13.15
CA ASN A 295 -17.97 9.09 12.92
C ASN A 295 -17.03 10.29 13.04
N GLY A 296 -15.79 10.02 13.45
CA GLY A 296 -14.70 10.99 13.36
C GLY A 296 -14.34 11.22 11.90
N GLY A 297 -14.11 12.47 11.53
CA GLY A 297 -13.63 12.84 10.20
C GLY A 297 -12.12 12.63 10.06
N ILE A 298 -11.70 12.43 8.82
CA ILE A 298 -10.31 12.44 8.40
C ILE A 298 -10.09 13.68 7.55
N TYR A 299 -9.15 14.53 7.96
CA TYR A 299 -8.94 15.84 7.39
C TYR A 299 -7.54 15.99 6.81
N VAL A 300 -7.45 16.68 5.68
CA VAL A 300 -6.19 17.06 5.04
C VAL A 300 -5.90 18.51 5.37
N GLY A 301 -4.76 18.75 5.98
CA GLY A 301 -4.26 20.07 6.35
C GLY A 301 -3.28 20.62 5.32
N TYR A 302 -3.29 21.96 5.19
CA TYR A 302 -2.38 22.71 4.33
C TYR A 302 -1.73 23.81 5.16
N ALA A 303 -0.51 24.23 4.78
CA ALA A 303 0.18 25.35 5.45
C ALA A 303 -0.65 26.65 5.48
N LYS A 304 -1.49 26.85 4.46
CA LYS A 304 -2.39 28.00 4.33
C LYS A 304 -3.78 27.49 3.94
N GLY A 305 -4.75 27.59 4.86
CA GLY A 305 -6.15 27.29 4.57
C GLY A 305 -6.82 26.40 5.62
N ALA A 306 -8.13 26.21 5.45
CA ALA A 306 -8.91 25.31 6.29
C ALA A 306 -8.59 23.85 5.96
N LYS A 307 -8.50 23.00 7.00
CA LYS A 307 -8.43 21.55 6.82
C LYS A 307 -9.71 21.04 6.13
N ARG A 308 -9.58 20.02 5.28
CA ARG A 308 -10.70 19.49 4.47
C ARG A 308 -10.94 18.03 4.76
N GLN A 309 -12.19 17.68 5.07
CA GLN A 309 -12.58 16.30 5.30
C GLN A 309 -12.55 15.50 3.99
N VAL A 310 -11.91 14.34 4.01
CA VAL A 310 -11.78 13.43 2.86
C VAL A 310 -12.36 12.05 3.12
N ALA A 311 -12.44 11.62 4.39
CA ALA A 311 -12.93 10.30 4.80
C ALA A 311 -13.51 10.35 6.23
N ASP A 312 -14.04 9.22 6.68
CA ASP A 312 -14.51 8.99 8.05
C ASP A 312 -13.83 7.77 8.67
N VAL A 313 -13.67 7.80 9.98
CA VAL A 313 -13.25 6.68 10.82
C VAL A 313 -14.46 5.81 11.14
N VAL A 314 -14.41 4.54 10.73
CA VAL A 314 -15.48 3.56 10.97
C VAL A 314 -15.16 2.57 12.09
N GLN A 315 -13.89 2.49 12.50
CA GLN A 315 -13.43 1.86 13.72
C GLN A 315 -12.21 2.62 14.22
N ARG A 316 -12.17 2.95 15.50
CA ARG A 316 -11.05 3.67 16.11
C ARG A 316 -9.89 2.72 16.47
N VAL A 317 -8.70 3.27 16.65
CA VAL A 317 -7.59 2.56 17.31
C VAL A 317 -7.68 2.77 18.83
N GLU A 318 -7.47 1.70 19.58
CA GLU A 318 -7.53 1.65 21.04
C GLU A 318 -6.32 0.95 21.66
N GLY A 319 -5.41 0.45 20.83
CA GLY A 319 -4.25 -0.31 21.28
C GLY A 319 -3.14 -0.37 20.23
N THR A 320 -2.11 -1.14 20.53
CA THR A 320 -0.98 -1.39 19.63
C THR A 320 -0.78 -2.89 19.41
N GLY A 321 -0.05 -3.25 18.36
CA GLY A 321 0.31 -4.62 18.04
C GLY A 321 1.74 -4.75 17.52
N ARG A 322 2.15 -6.00 17.32
CA ARG A 322 3.46 -6.35 16.75
C ARG A 322 3.38 -6.33 15.22
N PHE A 323 3.73 -5.20 14.62
CA PHE A 323 3.81 -5.06 13.16
C PHE A 323 5.27 -5.16 12.70
N GLY A 324 5.55 -6.06 11.77
CA GLY A 324 6.90 -6.16 11.19
C GLY A 324 7.27 -4.88 10.46
N GLY A 325 8.52 -4.45 10.62
CA GLY A 325 8.99 -3.17 10.11
C GLY A 325 9.11 -2.10 11.20
N THR A 326 8.23 -2.15 12.21
CA THR A 326 8.26 -1.17 13.32
C THR A 326 9.55 -1.21 14.11
N GLU A 327 10.27 -2.33 14.13
CA GLU A 327 11.60 -2.42 14.74
C GLU A 327 12.68 -1.60 13.99
N PHE A 328 12.43 -1.14 12.76
CA PHE A 328 13.35 -0.29 11.98
C PHE A 328 12.96 1.18 11.97
N ALA A 329 11.77 1.50 12.47
CA ALA A 329 11.20 2.83 12.45
C ALA A 329 11.29 3.44 13.84
N HIS A 330 11.67 4.72 13.90
CA HIS A 330 11.67 5.49 15.13
C HIS A 330 10.26 5.63 15.71
N VAL A 331 10.16 5.94 17.00
CA VAL A 331 8.90 6.28 17.66
C VAL A 331 8.22 7.41 16.89
N GLY A 332 6.97 7.20 16.49
CA GLY A 332 6.19 8.17 15.72
C GLY A 332 6.40 8.09 14.21
N GLN A 333 7.43 7.40 13.71
CA GLN A 333 7.71 7.30 12.27
C GLN A 333 6.67 6.42 11.56
N MET A 334 6.32 6.82 10.34
CA MET A 334 5.60 5.94 9.43
C MET A 334 6.54 4.84 8.92
N ASP A 335 6.28 3.59 9.32
CA ASP A 335 7.05 2.42 8.90
C ASP A 335 6.72 2.06 7.44
N THR A 336 5.43 1.98 7.10
CA THR A 336 4.98 1.49 5.80
C THR A 336 3.77 2.30 5.31
N ASN A 337 3.68 2.53 4.00
CA ASN A 337 2.43 2.91 3.32
C ASN A 337 2.24 2.07 2.05
N HIS A 338 1.02 1.57 1.85
CA HIS A 338 0.56 0.90 0.63
C HIS A 338 -0.97 0.96 0.54
N PRO A 339 -1.55 0.60 -0.61
CA PRO A 339 -2.99 0.50 -0.82
C PRO A 339 -3.85 -0.13 0.29
N GLY A 340 -3.30 -1.07 1.05
CA GLY A 340 -4.02 -1.79 2.10
C GLY A 340 -3.75 -1.30 3.52
N ALA A 341 -2.69 -0.53 3.77
CA ALA A 341 -2.34 -0.07 5.11
C ALA A 341 -1.34 1.08 5.13
N MET A 342 -1.45 1.89 6.17
CA MET A 342 -0.41 2.80 6.65
C MET A 342 -0.04 2.39 8.08
N THR A 343 1.21 2.02 8.30
CA THR A 343 1.72 1.49 9.58
C THR A 343 2.59 2.53 10.26
N PHE A 344 2.45 2.68 11.57
CA PHE A 344 3.26 3.57 12.40
C PHE A 344 3.94 2.81 13.53
N SER A 345 5.19 3.18 13.83
CA SER A 345 5.92 2.64 14.98
C SER A 345 5.63 3.44 16.24
N THR A 346 5.36 2.73 17.33
CA THR A 346 5.41 3.24 18.70
C THR A 346 6.60 2.67 19.47
N SER A 347 7.39 1.80 18.85
CA SER A 347 8.47 1.11 19.53
C SER A 347 9.67 2.03 19.74
N PRO A 348 10.28 2.06 20.95
CA PRO A 348 11.56 2.72 21.17
C PRO A 348 12.74 1.95 20.56
N TYR A 349 12.53 0.71 20.10
CA TYR A 349 13.58 -0.07 19.47
C TYR A 349 13.76 0.30 18.00
N VAL A 350 15.01 0.57 17.59
CA VAL A 350 15.39 0.87 16.21
C VAL A 350 16.57 -0.01 15.80
N GLY A 351 16.38 -0.88 14.82
CA GLY A 351 17.38 -1.81 14.32
C GLY A 351 16.80 -3.13 13.81
N PHE A 352 17.68 -3.98 13.30
CA PHE A 352 17.28 -5.34 12.93
C PHE A 352 17.15 -6.21 14.18
N SER A 353 15.98 -6.83 14.37
CA SER A 353 15.74 -7.79 15.45
C SER A 353 14.85 -8.94 15.01
N TRP A 354 15.09 -10.10 15.62
CA TRP A 354 14.24 -11.28 15.54
C TRP A 354 13.23 -11.40 16.66
N ASP A 355 13.42 -10.62 17.73
CA ASP A 355 12.52 -10.62 18.87
C ASP A 355 11.28 -9.81 18.54
N GLU A 356 10.17 -10.47 18.24
CA GLU A 356 8.91 -9.80 17.93
C GLU A 356 8.39 -8.94 19.10
N ASN A 357 8.90 -9.12 20.32
CA ASN A 357 8.53 -8.31 21.48
C ASN A 357 9.11 -6.89 21.45
N VAL A 358 10.11 -6.63 20.58
CA VAL A 358 10.62 -5.26 20.39
C VAL A 358 9.79 -4.48 19.36
N ARG A 359 8.80 -5.10 18.72
CA ARG A 359 7.89 -4.43 17.77
C ARG A 359 6.76 -3.74 18.51
N GLY A 360 6.21 -2.69 17.92
CA GLY A 360 5.08 -1.97 18.49
C GLY A 360 4.57 -0.92 17.54
N GLY A 361 3.26 -0.91 17.30
CA GLY A 361 2.65 0.07 16.41
C GLY A 361 1.15 -0.12 16.24
N PHE A 362 0.57 0.65 15.33
CA PHE A 362 -0.80 0.48 14.88
C PHE A 362 -0.88 0.68 13.37
N GLN A 363 -2.00 0.27 12.77
CA GLN A 363 -2.25 0.46 11.36
C GLN A 363 -3.53 1.25 11.12
N ILE A 364 -3.49 2.11 10.10
CA ILE A 364 -4.66 2.69 9.46
C ILE A 364 -4.94 1.85 8.22
N VAL A 365 -6.17 1.36 8.07
CA VAL A 365 -6.54 0.42 7.00
C VAL A 365 -7.89 0.79 6.35
N PRO A 366 -8.07 0.57 5.04
CA PRO A 366 -9.35 0.80 4.37
C PRO A 366 -10.40 -0.23 4.80
N ALA A 367 -11.66 0.20 4.94
CA ALA A 367 -12.78 -0.68 5.29
C ALA A 367 -13.01 -1.79 4.25
N ASN A 368 -12.83 -1.49 2.95
CA ASN A 368 -12.94 -2.50 1.90
C ASN A 368 -11.87 -3.60 2.07
N HIS A 369 -10.64 -3.19 2.40
CA HIS A 369 -9.49 -4.08 2.55
C HIS A 369 -9.76 -5.08 3.66
N VAL A 370 -10.10 -4.55 4.83
CA VAL A 370 -10.44 -5.32 6.02
C VAL A 370 -11.56 -6.31 5.73
N LYS A 371 -12.63 -5.84 5.09
CA LYS A 371 -13.82 -6.66 4.84
C LYS A 371 -13.54 -7.81 3.89
N PHE A 372 -12.85 -7.53 2.78
CA PHE A 372 -12.51 -8.54 1.79
C PHE A 372 -11.56 -9.60 2.36
N LEU A 373 -10.48 -9.16 3.03
CA LEU A 373 -9.55 -10.09 3.65
C LEU A 373 -10.24 -10.98 4.69
N SER A 374 -11.13 -10.42 5.51
CA SER A 374 -11.76 -11.17 6.60
C SER A 374 -12.82 -12.16 6.11
N ASN A 375 -13.67 -11.76 5.15
CA ASN A 375 -14.84 -12.55 4.76
C ASN A 375 -14.63 -13.40 3.50
N ASP A 376 -13.77 -12.96 2.57
CA ASP A 376 -13.58 -13.63 1.29
C ASP A 376 -12.25 -14.40 1.23
N LEU A 377 -11.20 -13.95 1.94
CA LEU A 377 -9.90 -14.64 2.02
C LEU A 377 -9.63 -15.33 3.37
N GLY A 378 -10.54 -15.22 4.34
CA GLY A 378 -10.43 -15.88 5.64
C GLY A 378 -9.33 -15.34 6.57
N GLN A 379 -8.77 -14.16 6.28
CA GLN A 379 -7.72 -13.50 7.06
C GLN A 379 -8.34 -12.52 8.08
N ASN A 380 -9.06 -13.06 9.07
CA ASN A 380 -9.81 -12.23 10.03
C ASN A 380 -8.94 -11.72 11.19
N SER A 381 -8.16 -10.67 10.92
CA SER A 381 -7.26 -10.06 11.90
C SER A 381 -7.59 -8.61 12.25
N PHE A 382 -8.67 -8.00 11.75
CA PHE A 382 -8.83 -6.52 11.81
C PHE A 382 -10.06 -6.04 12.58
N MET A 383 -11.26 -6.53 12.22
CA MET A 383 -12.53 -6.02 12.75
C MET A 383 -12.66 -6.32 14.24
N GLY A 384 -13.01 -5.30 15.02
CA GLY A 384 -13.16 -5.39 16.47
C GLY A 384 -11.84 -5.53 17.24
N ARG A 385 -10.69 -5.34 16.59
CA ARG A 385 -9.38 -5.41 17.24
C ARG A 385 -8.78 -4.01 17.46
N PRO A 386 -8.14 -3.78 18.62
CA PRO A 386 -7.79 -2.44 19.08
C PRO A 386 -6.65 -1.77 18.28
N GLN A 387 -5.81 -2.51 17.58
CA GLN A 387 -4.61 -1.99 16.91
C GLN A 387 -4.82 -1.54 15.46
N TRP A 388 -6.06 -1.49 14.99
CA TRP A 388 -6.42 -1.01 13.65
C TRP A 388 -7.44 0.12 13.70
N LEU A 389 -7.06 1.26 13.14
CA LEU A 389 -7.98 2.34 12.76
C LEU A 389 -8.51 2.02 11.36
N ILE A 390 -9.82 1.81 11.24
CA ILE A 390 -10.45 1.46 9.96
C ILE A 390 -11.15 2.68 9.39
N VAL A 391 -10.91 2.98 8.13
CA VAL A 391 -11.39 4.20 7.45
C VAL A 391 -12.29 3.88 6.27
N GLY A 392 -13.26 4.74 6.01
CA GLY A 392 -14.18 4.64 4.88
C GLY A 392 -14.47 6.00 4.25
N PRO A 393 -15.26 6.04 3.16
CA PRO A 393 -15.75 7.28 2.59
C PRO A 393 -16.52 8.11 3.62
N VAL A 394 -16.57 9.43 3.43
CA VAL A 394 -17.45 10.31 4.21
C VAL A 394 -18.88 9.77 4.18
N GLY A 395 -19.49 9.64 5.36
CA GLY A 395 -20.82 9.05 5.54
C GLY A 395 -20.86 7.52 5.54
N ALA A 396 -19.71 6.84 5.62
CA ALA A 396 -19.66 5.39 5.76
C ALA A 396 -20.39 4.92 7.03
N ASP A 397 -21.20 3.87 6.92
CA ASP A 397 -21.90 3.27 8.05
C ASP A 397 -21.00 2.21 8.72
N PRO A 398 -20.58 2.38 9.98
CA PRO A 398 -19.79 1.39 10.70
C PRO A 398 -20.45 0.01 10.77
N LYS A 399 -21.78 -0.06 10.74
CA LYS A 399 -22.51 -1.35 10.77
C LYS A 399 -22.24 -2.18 9.52
N ARG A 400 -21.95 -1.55 8.38
CA ARG A 400 -21.59 -2.26 7.13
C ARG A 400 -20.25 -2.98 7.22
N LEU A 401 -19.37 -2.59 8.14
CA LEU A 401 -18.12 -3.29 8.40
C LEU A 401 -18.40 -4.73 8.86
N PHE A 402 -19.39 -4.92 9.73
CA PHE A 402 -19.74 -6.22 10.33
C PHE A 402 -20.77 -7.03 9.53
N ASP A 403 -21.33 -6.46 8.45
CA ASP A 403 -22.10 -7.23 7.48
C ASP A 403 -21.14 -8.09 6.66
N LYS A 404 -21.29 -9.42 6.69
CA LYS A 404 -20.38 -10.34 5.98
C LYS A 404 -20.46 -10.25 4.45
N ARG A 405 -21.52 -9.67 3.90
CA ARG A 405 -21.72 -9.61 2.44
C ARG A 405 -20.78 -8.58 1.83
N TYR A 406 -19.90 -9.01 0.93
CA TYR A 406 -19.02 -8.10 0.18
C TYR A 406 -19.79 -7.25 -0.83
N ILE A 407 -20.72 -7.87 -1.56
CA ILE A 407 -21.63 -7.20 -2.51
C ILE A 407 -23.04 -7.09 -1.90
N ILE A 408 -23.61 -5.89 -1.90
CA ILE A 408 -24.97 -5.58 -1.44
C ILE A 408 -25.65 -4.78 -2.55
N ASP A 409 -26.82 -5.24 -3.00
CA ASP A 409 -27.60 -4.60 -4.08
C ASP A 409 -26.79 -4.35 -5.36
N GLY A 410 -25.96 -5.32 -5.74
CA GLY A 410 -25.12 -5.28 -6.94
C GLY A 410 -23.92 -4.34 -6.86
N LYS A 411 -23.58 -3.81 -5.67
CA LYS A 411 -22.44 -2.91 -5.44
C LYS A 411 -21.53 -3.42 -4.33
N PRO A 412 -20.22 -3.14 -4.37
CA PRO A 412 -19.35 -3.35 -3.23
C PRO A 412 -19.87 -2.60 -2.01
N SER A 413 -19.90 -3.27 -0.87
CA SER A 413 -20.41 -2.70 0.39
C SER A 413 -19.57 -1.51 0.88
N PHE A 414 -18.28 -1.52 0.59
CA PHE A 414 -17.39 -0.36 0.58
C PHE A 414 -16.77 -0.23 -0.80
N SER A 415 -16.56 1.00 -1.27
CA SER A 415 -15.89 1.24 -2.55
C SER A 415 -14.41 0.83 -2.47
N PRO A 416 -13.92 -0.15 -3.27
CA PRO A 416 -12.51 -0.55 -3.29
C PRO A 416 -11.57 0.55 -3.76
N GLY A 417 -12.11 1.56 -4.45
CA GLY A 417 -11.34 2.72 -4.89
C GLY A 417 -10.62 3.41 -3.72
N TRP A 418 -11.14 3.31 -2.49
CA TRP A 418 -10.48 3.84 -1.30
C TRP A 418 -9.11 3.26 -1.02
N GLU A 419 -8.85 2.03 -1.43
CA GLU A 419 -7.58 1.35 -1.22
C GLU A 419 -6.47 1.91 -2.11
N ALA A 420 -6.70 2.92 -2.94
CA ALA A 420 -5.63 3.56 -3.69
C ALA A 420 -5.96 5.04 -3.91
N ILE A 421 -6.44 5.71 -2.87
CA ILE A 421 -6.84 7.11 -2.94
C ILE A 421 -5.93 7.95 -2.04
N ALA A 422 -5.47 9.07 -2.60
CA ALA A 422 -4.73 10.08 -1.86
C ALA A 422 -5.65 10.82 -0.87
N PRO A 423 -5.08 11.34 0.23
CA PRO A 423 -3.66 11.28 0.59
C PRO A 423 -3.26 10.09 1.47
N VAL A 424 -4.23 9.28 1.91
CA VAL A 424 -3.99 8.27 2.96
C VAL A 424 -3.18 7.10 2.40
N PHE A 425 -3.72 6.35 1.45
CA PHE A 425 -3.08 5.11 0.98
C PHE A 425 -2.24 5.29 -0.30
N GLY A 426 -2.19 6.51 -0.84
CA GLY A 426 -1.54 6.83 -2.10
C GLY A 426 -0.79 8.16 -2.08
N MET A 427 0.30 8.23 -2.86
CA MET A 427 0.90 9.43 -3.47
C MET A 427 1.71 10.35 -2.56
N TYR A 428 1.27 10.58 -1.32
CA TYR A 428 1.74 11.74 -0.56
C TYR A 428 2.71 11.37 0.54
N ALA A 429 2.33 10.44 1.43
CA ALA A 429 3.14 10.09 2.58
C ALA A 429 4.40 9.30 2.17
N ARG A 430 5.53 9.66 2.77
CA ARG A 430 6.85 9.02 2.63
C ARG A 430 7.29 8.50 3.99
N THR A 431 8.17 7.52 4.02
CA THR A 431 8.72 7.00 5.28
C THR A 431 9.87 7.84 5.84
N THR A 432 10.18 8.99 5.22
CA THR A 432 11.27 9.87 5.61
C THR A 432 11.19 10.25 7.09
N PHE A 433 12.29 10.08 7.80
CA PHE A 433 12.44 10.52 9.18
C PHE A 433 13.88 10.95 9.46
N ASP A 434 14.03 12.07 10.15
CA ASP A 434 15.27 12.58 10.68
C ASP A 434 15.08 12.83 12.18
N PRO A 435 15.69 12.02 13.07
CA PRO A 435 15.54 12.17 14.51
C PRO A 435 16.08 13.51 15.03
N ALA A 436 16.93 14.20 14.27
CA ALA A 436 17.44 15.52 14.62
C ALA A 436 16.56 16.68 14.07
N ASP A 437 15.68 16.40 13.11
CA ASP A 437 14.82 17.40 12.47
C ASP A 437 13.44 16.82 12.09
N LEU A 438 12.49 16.93 13.01
CA LEU A 438 11.09 16.53 12.76
C LEU A 438 10.42 17.35 11.65
N GLY A 439 10.91 18.57 11.34
CA GLY A 439 10.39 19.36 10.22
C GLY A 439 10.66 18.74 8.85
N GLN A 440 11.65 17.83 8.79
CA GLN A 440 12.00 17.03 7.61
C GLN A 440 11.49 15.59 7.71
N SER A 441 10.54 15.32 8.64
CA SER A 441 10.05 13.97 8.92
C SER A 441 8.56 13.79 8.61
N THR A 442 8.19 12.57 8.20
CA THR A 442 6.81 12.08 8.24
C THR A 442 6.63 11.30 9.53
N TYR A 443 5.87 11.88 10.46
CA TYR A 443 5.69 11.34 11.80
C TYR A 443 4.27 11.61 12.31
N PHE A 444 3.85 10.93 13.37
CA PHE A 444 2.57 11.20 14.01
C PHE A 444 2.67 11.77 15.43
N GLU A 445 1.66 12.56 15.74
CA GLU A 445 1.35 13.09 17.07
C GLU A 445 -0.07 12.66 17.47
N VAL A 446 -0.32 12.67 18.77
CA VAL A 446 -1.63 12.33 19.35
C VAL A 446 -2.16 13.47 20.20
N SER A 447 -3.48 13.56 20.26
CA SER A 447 -4.21 14.46 21.15
C SER A 447 -5.06 13.66 22.12
N TYR A 448 -5.24 14.21 23.32
CA TYR A 448 -6.12 13.68 24.36
C TYR A 448 -7.31 14.60 24.65
N ASP A 449 -7.42 15.73 23.95
CA ASP A 449 -8.37 16.81 24.25
C ASP A 449 -9.08 17.40 23.01
N TYR A 450 -9.33 16.53 22.02
CA TYR A 450 -10.02 16.84 20.77
C TYR A 450 -9.27 17.82 19.86
N GLY A 451 -7.94 17.68 19.79
CA GLY A 451 -7.05 18.41 18.90
C GLY A 451 -6.65 19.79 19.41
N LYS A 452 -6.90 20.10 20.68
CA LYS A 452 -6.50 21.38 21.29
C LYS A 452 -5.02 21.39 21.63
N THR A 453 -4.50 20.27 22.15
CA THR A 453 -3.09 20.05 22.41
C THR A 453 -2.59 18.80 21.68
N TRP A 454 -1.31 18.81 21.33
CA TRP A 454 -0.65 17.76 20.56
C TRP A 454 0.59 17.30 21.29
N GLN A 455 0.79 15.99 21.37
CA GLN A 455 1.96 15.36 21.96
C GLN A 455 2.61 14.44 20.94
N LEU A 456 3.95 14.36 20.97
CA LEU A 456 4.67 13.33 20.22
C LEU A 456 4.16 11.93 20.58
N SER A 457 4.35 10.99 19.66
CA SER A 457 3.96 9.60 19.86
C SER A 457 4.47 9.08 21.22
N PRO A 458 3.59 8.53 22.06
CA PRO A 458 4.03 7.76 23.22
C PRO A 458 4.73 6.47 22.79
N GLU A 459 5.52 5.90 23.70
CA GLU A 459 6.28 4.68 23.48
C GLU A 459 5.52 3.44 23.96
N PHE A 460 5.37 2.46 23.07
CA PHE A 460 4.69 1.19 23.34
C PHE A 460 5.33 0.05 22.55
N THR A 461 5.48 -1.11 23.18
CA THR A 461 5.95 -2.36 22.56
C THR A 461 4.96 -3.50 22.80
N GLY A 462 4.98 -4.50 21.93
CA GLY A 462 4.12 -5.66 22.01
C GLY A 462 2.68 -5.39 21.61
N VAL A 463 1.76 -6.05 22.31
CA VAL A 463 0.32 -5.93 22.09
C VAL A 463 -0.29 -5.27 23.32
N HIS A 464 -0.93 -4.13 23.11
CA HIS A 464 -1.72 -3.45 24.12
C HIS A 464 -3.17 -3.38 23.67
N ASP A 465 -4.08 -3.55 24.61
CA ASP A 465 -5.51 -3.33 24.44
C ASP A 465 -6.06 -2.50 25.62
N PRO A 466 -7.32 -2.02 25.55
CA PRO A 466 -7.90 -1.23 26.63
C PRO A 466 -7.94 -1.92 28.00
N SER A 467 -7.84 -3.26 28.05
CA SER A 467 -7.83 -4.01 29.31
C SER A 467 -6.44 -4.04 29.98
N THR A 468 -5.37 -3.88 29.19
CA THR A 468 -3.98 -4.08 29.63
C THR A 468 -3.19 -2.79 29.81
N CYS A 469 -3.66 -1.65 29.30
CA CYS A 469 -3.02 -0.35 29.45
C CYS A 469 -3.96 0.62 30.17
N GLN A 470 -3.59 1.12 31.36
CA GLN A 470 -4.44 2.05 32.15
C GLN A 470 -3.83 3.46 32.30
N ALA A 471 -2.65 3.70 31.72
CA ALA A 471 -2.02 5.01 31.75
C ALA A 471 -2.80 6.03 30.90
N ALA A 472 -2.67 7.32 31.25
CA ALA A 472 -3.37 8.40 30.56
C ALA A 472 -2.97 8.50 29.08
N ASN A 473 -1.75 8.11 28.73
CA ASN A 473 -1.20 8.15 27.38
C ASN A 473 -1.57 6.93 26.50
N CYS A 474 -2.30 5.94 27.04
CA CYS A 474 -2.66 4.74 26.30
C CYS A 474 -3.56 5.03 25.09
N PRO A 475 -3.49 4.23 24.01
CA PRO A 475 -4.16 4.54 22.75
C PRO A 475 -5.68 4.67 22.82
N GLN A 476 -6.35 3.98 23.75
CA GLN A 476 -7.79 4.15 23.97
C GLN A 476 -8.19 5.56 24.40
N ASN A 477 -7.25 6.36 24.92
CA ASN A 477 -7.49 7.75 25.31
C ASN A 477 -7.19 8.76 24.19
N TRP A 478 -6.63 8.33 23.06
CA TRP A 478 -6.34 9.23 21.94
C TRP A 478 -7.65 9.71 21.32
N THR A 479 -7.88 11.02 21.34
CA THR A 479 -9.01 11.66 20.65
C THR A 479 -8.69 11.90 19.18
N ASN A 480 -7.44 12.26 18.87
CA ASN A 480 -7.01 12.51 17.50
C ASN A 480 -5.59 12.00 17.28
N ILE A 481 -5.30 11.69 16.02
CA ILE A 481 -3.98 11.36 15.51
C ILE A 481 -3.70 12.34 14.38
N ARG A 482 -2.52 12.96 14.35
CA ARG A 482 -2.08 13.82 13.25
C ARG A 482 -0.79 13.27 12.68
N VAL A 483 -0.82 12.94 11.39
CA VAL A 483 0.34 12.51 10.61
C VAL A 483 0.87 13.71 9.85
N HIS A 484 2.04 14.20 10.22
CA HIS A 484 2.75 15.26 9.49
C HIS A 484 3.37 14.70 8.21
N LEU A 485 3.33 15.47 7.14
CA LEU A 485 3.81 15.10 5.81
C LEU A 485 4.93 16.04 5.39
N THR A 486 5.98 15.48 4.80
CA THR A 486 7.12 16.22 4.27
C THR A 486 7.55 15.68 2.90
N TYR A 487 8.20 16.53 2.12
CA TYR A 487 8.59 16.24 0.74
C TYR A 487 10.05 16.70 0.54
N PRO A 488 11.04 16.01 1.13
CA PRO A 488 12.45 16.38 0.95
C PRO A 488 12.86 16.28 -0.53
N ASP A 489 13.80 17.12 -0.93
CA ASP A 489 14.36 17.11 -2.29
C ASP A 489 15.50 16.09 -2.47
N GLY A 490 16.07 15.57 -1.38
CA GLY A 490 17.20 14.66 -1.41
C GLY A 490 18.20 14.87 -0.27
N PRO A 491 19.27 14.07 -0.21
CA PRO A 491 20.41 14.27 0.68
C PRO A 491 21.26 15.49 0.33
#